data_AF-A0A947NXQ2-F1
#
_entry.id   AF-A0A947NXQ2-F1
#
_cell.length_a   1.000
_cell.length_b   1.000
_cell.length_c   1.000
_cell.angle_alpha   90.00
_cell.angle_beta   90.00
_cell.angle_gamma   90.00
#
_symmetry.space_group_name_H-M   'P 1'
#
loop_
_entity.id
_entity.type
_entity.pdbx_description
1 polymer ?
#
loop_
_entity_poly.entity_id
_entity_poly.type
_entity_poly.pdbx_seq_one_letter_code
_entity_poly.pdbx_strand_id
1 'polypeptide(L)'
;MMKEGFSTPESYSKKMGRREIEEGLMEYLSSPKSKEGLHPELADSFEAETTPEPLRRKDIEKEIEGFVDKNFEKVLPILLSGRLSHGELIKKLGITNEQIGLLGANYYIRTENGEPAIYQADEYNPEGRKISIDEYGEVSTSDLLALAYVKDAVRVDTQNEAERMGSKISHRYFLQSQNRYLCANDFGMRVWDEEEGRMAQGKADNVASFVNTVKHQLARIQENLNSVAYEQDRKIREEVSQEIPLPNYNDYENSDEYYAESSRCEQQIEQTVSKRVAQALSEQFTKNPGDKKLVLEAVPARKVRDHLHFNYDRIARKYGLVSDNAVADYENFKRYGHRKIERLLKKPSKKEKAGTSLQFLHSDFYKKPVIISGNFEIDQIVAEAKSGVRDIL
;
A
#
# COMPACT_ATOMS: atom_id res chain seq x y z
N MET A 1 22.08 -14.12 -47.66
CA MET A 1 20.92 -13.57 -46.92
C MET A 1 19.90 -14.68 -46.75
N MET A 2 19.92 -15.35 -45.59
CA MET A 2 18.87 -16.27 -45.16
C MET A 2 17.85 -15.45 -44.36
N LYS A 3 16.58 -15.48 -44.76
CA LYS A 3 15.45 -15.07 -43.91
C LYS A 3 15.00 -16.30 -43.15
N GLU A 4 15.39 -16.43 -41.89
CA GLU A 4 14.77 -17.39 -40.98
C GLU A 4 13.43 -16.80 -40.50
N GLY A 5 12.34 -17.27 -41.11
CA GLY A 5 11.01 -17.10 -40.56
C GLY A 5 10.77 -18.17 -39.51
N PHE A 6 10.84 -17.81 -38.22
CA PHE A 6 10.30 -18.64 -37.14
C PHE A 6 8.77 -18.58 -37.18
N SER A 7 8.19 -19.26 -38.17
CA SER A 7 6.79 -19.66 -38.16
C SER A 7 6.68 -20.89 -37.26
N THR A 8 6.23 -20.69 -36.01
CA THR A 8 5.72 -21.82 -35.20
C THR A 8 4.65 -22.56 -36.02
N PRO A 9 4.79 -23.87 -36.27
CA PRO A 9 3.83 -24.62 -37.06
C PRO A 9 2.44 -24.52 -36.44
N GLU A 10 1.41 -24.18 -37.22
CA GLU A 10 0.00 -24.11 -36.77
C GLU A 10 -0.45 -25.38 -36.02
N SER A 11 0.18 -26.52 -36.31
CA SER A 11 -0.09 -27.80 -35.64
C SER A 11 0.38 -27.81 -34.17
N TYR A 12 1.40 -27.04 -33.81
CA TYR A 12 1.90 -26.92 -32.43
C TYR A 12 0.99 -26.01 -31.58
N SER A 13 0.51 -24.91 -32.17
CA SER A 13 -0.49 -24.01 -31.56
C SER A 13 -1.83 -24.72 -31.32
N LYS A 14 -2.31 -25.54 -32.28
CA LYS A 14 -3.53 -26.35 -32.09
C LYS A 14 -3.42 -27.39 -30.98
N LYS A 15 -2.21 -27.95 -30.76
CA LYS A 15 -1.98 -28.97 -29.74
C LYS A 15 -1.86 -28.37 -28.33
N MET A 16 -1.25 -27.19 -28.21
CA MET A 16 -1.24 -26.39 -26.97
C MET A 16 -2.64 -25.88 -26.63
N GLY A 17 -3.36 -25.32 -27.60
CA GLY A 17 -4.74 -24.86 -27.39
C GLY A 17 -5.69 -26.00 -26.98
N ARG A 18 -5.51 -27.21 -27.53
CA ARG A 18 -6.24 -28.39 -27.05
C ARG A 18 -5.92 -28.75 -25.60
N ARG A 19 -4.68 -28.60 -25.18
CA ARG A 19 -4.22 -28.93 -23.83
C ARG A 19 -4.73 -27.91 -22.81
N GLU A 20 -4.70 -26.63 -23.15
CA GLU A 20 -5.30 -25.55 -22.34
C GLU A 20 -6.82 -25.72 -22.23
N ILE A 21 -7.49 -26.12 -23.33
CA ILE A 21 -8.91 -26.46 -23.29
C ILE A 21 -9.17 -27.69 -22.42
N GLU A 22 -8.36 -28.75 -22.52
CA GLU A 22 -8.51 -29.97 -21.70
C GLU A 22 -8.22 -29.72 -20.23
N GLU A 23 -7.20 -28.91 -19.90
CA GLU A 23 -6.86 -28.48 -18.54
C GLU A 23 -7.96 -27.59 -17.96
N GLY A 24 -8.47 -26.61 -18.74
CA GLY A 24 -9.62 -25.80 -18.35
C GLY A 24 -10.92 -26.61 -18.23
N LEU A 25 -11.11 -27.66 -19.03
CA LEU A 25 -12.24 -28.58 -18.92
C LEU A 25 -12.13 -29.45 -17.67
N MET A 26 -10.93 -29.91 -17.34
CA MET A 26 -10.63 -30.70 -16.14
C MET A 26 -10.78 -29.86 -14.87
N GLU A 27 -10.34 -28.60 -14.88
CA GLU A 27 -10.59 -27.63 -13.82
C GLU A 27 -12.10 -27.34 -13.69
N TYR A 28 -12.82 -27.16 -14.79
CA TYR A 28 -14.28 -27.03 -14.81
C TYR A 28 -15.00 -28.29 -14.29
N LEU A 29 -14.47 -29.49 -14.58
CA LEU A 29 -15.02 -30.79 -14.15
C LEU A 29 -14.71 -31.14 -12.69
N SER A 30 -13.57 -30.67 -12.17
CA SER A 30 -13.12 -30.87 -10.79
C SER A 30 -13.55 -29.75 -9.84
N SER A 31 -13.89 -28.58 -10.37
CA SER A 31 -14.63 -27.54 -9.66
C SER A 31 -15.97 -28.14 -9.23
N PRO A 32 -16.39 -27.95 -7.97
CA PRO A 32 -17.61 -28.54 -7.45
C PRO A 32 -18.81 -28.15 -8.33
N LYS A 33 -19.32 -29.12 -9.10
CA LYS A 33 -20.51 -28.97 -9.93
C LYS A 33 -21.74 -29.16 -9.07
N SER A 34 -22.30 -28.06 -8.58
CA SER A 34 -23.58 -28.08 -7.87
C SER A 34 -24.72 -28.41 -8.84
N LYS A 35 -25.03 -29.70 -8.98
CA LYS A 35 -26.32 -30.12 -9.56
C LYS A 35 -27.39 -30.39 -8.51
N GLU A 36 -27.03 -30.73 -7.27
CA GLU A 36 -27.98 -30.92 -6.17
C GLU A 36 -27.26 -30.61 -4.85
N GLY A 37 -27.71 -29.61 -4.07
CA GLY A 37 -27.22 -29.37 -2.71
C GLY A 37 -26.44 -28.07 -2.50
N LEU A 38 -27.05 -26.92 -2.80
CA LEU A 38 -26.79 -25.74 -1.97
C LEU A 38 -27.35 -26.06 -0.59
N HIS A 39 -26.50 -26.11 0.44
CA HIS A 39 -26.94 -25.72 1.76
C HIS A 39 -27.55 -24.31 1.60
N PRO A 40 -28.84 -24.09 1.88
CA PRO A 40 -29.47 -22.77 1.73
C PRO A 40 -28.66 -21.67 2.42
N GLU A 41 -28.02 -22.04 3.53
CA GLU A 41 -27.09 -21.22 4.31
C GLU A 41 -25.92 -20.64 3.48
N LEU A 42 -25.40 -21.39 2.49
CA LEU A 42 -24.32 -20.91 1.61
C LEU A 42 -24.84 -19.93 0.55
N ALA A 43 -26.02 -20.17 -0.02
CA ALA A 43 -26.67 -19.23 -0.94
C ALA A 43 -27.02 -17.91 -0.23
N ASP A 44 -27.63 -18.01 0.96
CA ASP A 44 -27.99 -16.85 1.78
C ASP A 44 -26.75 -16.03 2.15
N SER A 45 -25.62 -16.69 2.46
CA SER A 45 -24.36 -16.01 2.76
C SER A 45 -23.73 -15.33 1.55
N PHE A 46 -23.96 -15.85 0.34
CA PHE A 46 -23.48 -15.27 -0.91
C PHE A 46 -24.26 -14.00 -1.27
N GLU A 47 -25.58 -14.00 -1.06
CA GLU A 47 -26.46 -12.86 -1.37
C GLU A 47 -26.46 -11.76 -0.28
N ALA A 48 -25.94 -12.06 0.92
CA ALA A 48 -25.92 -11.11 2.03
C ALA A 48 -25.02 -9.89 1.75
N GLU A 49 -25.60 -8.73 1.43
CA GLU A 49 -24.86 -7.47 1.22
C GLU A 49 -24.24 -6.91 2.51
N THR A 50 -24.87 -7.13 3.66
CA THR A 50 -24.44 -6.59 4.95
C THR A 50 -24.38 -7.67 6.02
N THR A 51 -23.53 -7.44 7.04
CA THR A 51 -23.41 -8.33 8.20
C THR A 51 -23.75 -7.61 9.52
N PRO A 52 -24.30 -8.29 10.54
CA PRO A 52 -24.41 -7.72 11.88
C PRO A 52 -23.04 -7.53 12.57
N GLU A 53 -22.02 -8.26 12.13
CA GLU A 53 -20.67 -8.24 12.70
C GLU A 53 -19.64 -7.80 11.64
N PRO A 54 -19.60 -6.51 11.28
CA PRO A 54 -18.67 -6.01 10.26
C PRO A 54 -17.21 -6.07 10.72
N LEU A 55 -16.31 -6.34 9.77
CA LEU A 55 -14.88 -6.26 9.98
C LEU A 55 -14.51 -4.87 10.46
N ARG A 56 -13.75 -4.81 11.57
CA ARG A 56 -13.33 -3.54 12.14
C ARG A 56 -12.00 -3.14 11.52
N ARG A 57 -11.73 -1.83 11.54
CA ARG A 57 -10.44 -1.27 11.13
C ARG A 57 -9.24 -2.02 11.70
N LYS A 58 -9.26 -2.28 13.00
CA LYS A 58 -8.18 -2.96 13.71
C LYS A 58 -7.93 -4.40 13.21
N ASP A 59 -8.94 -5.05 12.64
CA ASP A 59 -8.84 -6.44 12.20
C ASP A 59 -8.08 -6.47 10.87
N ILE A 60 -8.45 -5.59 9.93
CA ILE A 60 -7.72 -5.41 8.66
C ILE A 60 -6.29 -4.91 8.90
N GLU A 61 -6.10 -3.91 9.77
CA GLU A 61 -4.75 -3.40 10.09
C GLU A 61 -3.83 -4.52 10.59
N LYS A 62 -4.31 -5.33 11.55
CA LYS A 62 -3.55 -6.47 12.06
C LYS A 62 -3.30 -7.56 11.03
N GLU A 63 -4.24 -7.78 10.13
CA GLU A 63 -4.10 -8.76 9.07
C GLU A 63 -2.98 -8.38 8.09
N ILE A 64 -2.94 -7.11 7.67
CA ILE A 64 -1.87 -6.61 6.79
C ILE A 64 -0.53 -6.58 7.51
N GLU A 65 -0.51 -6.15 8.78
CA GLU A 65 0.69 -6.21 9.63
C GLU A 65 1.21 -7.66 9.71
N GLY A 66 0.33 -8.64 9.94
CA GLY A 66 0.68 -10.05 10.00
C GLY A 66 1.12 -10.64 8.66
N PHE A 67 0.55 -10.19 7.54
CA PHE A 67 0.99 -10.57 6.20
C PHE A 67 2.42 -10.09 5.93
N VAL A 68 2.72 -8.82 6.21
CA VAL A 68 4.06 -8.27 6.04
C VAL A 68 5.05 -8.94 6.99
N ASP A 69 4.67 -9.18 8.25
CA ASP A 69 5.53 -9.83 9.24
C ASP A 69 5.94 -11.26 8.85
N LYS A 70 4.98 -12.06 8.35
CA LYS A 70 5.24 -13.44 7.92
C LYS A 70 6.08 -13.51 6.65
N ASN A 71 5.96 -12.52 5.77
CA ASN A 71 6.66 -12.48 4.48
C ASN A 71 7.80 -11.45 4.47
N PHE A 72 8.28 -11.07 5.66
CA PHE A 72 9.10 -9.87 5.83
C PHE A 72 10.35 -9.88 4.97
N GLU A 73 11.10 -10.98 4.92
CA GLU A 73 12.32 -11.11 4.10
C GLU A 73 12.06 -10.95 2.59
N LYS A 74 10.88 -11.36 2.11
CA LYS A 74 10.49 -11.26 0.70
C LYS A 74 9.97 -9.87 0.35
N VAL A 75 9.19 -9.29 1.25
CA VAL A 75 8.47 -8.02 1.06
C VAL A 75 9.35 -6.81 1.37
N LEU A 76 10.26 -6.91 2.34
CA LEU A 76 11.11 -5.79 2.76
C LEU A 76 11.92 -5.20 1.60
N PRO A 77 12.64 -5.99 0.77
CA PRO A 77 13.36 -5.42 -0.37
C PRO A 77 12.41 -4.67 -1.31
N ILE A 78 11.19 -5.17 -1.52
CA ILE A 78 10.20 -4.54 -2.40
C ILE A 78 9.73 -3.21 -1.81
N LEU A 79 9.41 -3.15 -0.51
CA LEU A 79 8.96 -1.93 0.16
C LEU A 79 10.04 -0.84 0.17
N LEU A 80 11.31 -1.23 0.28
CA LEU A 80 12.45 -0.28 0.27
C LEU A 80 12.88 0.13 -1.12
N SER A 81 12.53 -0.64 -2.15
CA SER A 81 12.84 -0.32 -3.54
C SER A 81 11.97 0.83 -4.04
N GLY A 82 12.41 2.06 -3.79
CA GLY A 82 11.76 3.27 -4.27
C GLY A 82 11.79 3.44 -5.79
N ARG A 83 12.61 2.66 -6.52
CA ARG A 83 12.79 2.81 -7.97
C ARG A 83 12.95 1.49 -8.75
N LEU A 84 12.49 0.35 -8.23
CA LEU A 84 12.36 -0.84 -9.09
C LEU A 84 11.36 -0.52 -10.20
N SER A 85 11.64 -0.97 -11.43
CA SER A 85 10.71 -0.77 -12.53
C SER A 85 9.40 -1.52 -12.25
N HIS A 86 8.26 -1.00 -12.72
CA HIS A 86 6.98 -1.73 -12.61
C HIS A 86 7.09 -3.12 -13.23
N GLY A 87 7.85 -3.28 -14.31
CA GLY A 87 8.01 -4.57 -14.98
C GLY A 87 8.64 -5.63 -14.09
N GLU A 88 9.71 -5.28 -13.37
CA GLU A 88 10.33 -6.19 -12.40
C GLU A 88 9.37 -6.54 -11.25
N LEU A 89 8.62 -5.56 -10.74
CA LEU A 89 7.66 -5.77 -9.66
C LEU A 89 6.50 -6.67 -10.11
N ILE A 90 5.94 -6.43 -11.30
CA ILE A 90 4.87 -7.24 -11.90
C ILE A 90 5.33 -8.68 -12.05
N LYS A 91 6.53 -8.92 -12.60
CA LYS A 91 7.11 -10.26 -12.73
C LYS A 91 7.29 -10.93 -11.37
N LYS A 92 7.87 -10.21 -10.40
CA LYS A 92 8.18 -10.75 -9.07
C LYS A 92 6.93 -11.08 -8.26
N LEU A 93 5.87 -10.28 -8.39
CA LEU A 93 4.60 -10.44 -7.68
C LEU A 93 3.58 -11.29 -8.47
N GLY A 94 3.85 -11.57 -9.75
CA GLY A 94 2.96 -12.30 -10.64
C GLY A 94 1.62 -11.60 -10.82
N ILE A 95 1.63 -10.27 -11.02
CA ILE A 95 0.42 -9.47 -11.26
C ILE A 95 -0.04 -9.65 -12.71
N THR A 96 -1.33 -9.85 -12.89
CA THR A 96 -2.01 -10.09 -14.18
C THR A 96 -2.97 -8.94 -14.53
N ASN A 97 -3.54 -8.97 -15.73
CA ASN A 97 -4.50 -7.97 -16.19
C ASN A 97 -5.77 -7.95 -15.33
N GLU A 98 -6.21 -9.12 -14.87
CA GLU A 98 -7.36 -9.27 -13.99
C GLU A 98 -7.11 -8.57 -12.64
N GLN A 99 -5.89 -8.67 -12.12
CA GLN A 99 -5.52 -8.04 -10.85
C GLN A 99 -5.29 -6.54 -10.98
N ILE A 100 -4.56 -6.07 -12.00
CA ILE A 100 -4.32 -4.63 -12.17
C ILE A 100 -5.63 -3.86 -12.40
N GLY A 101 -6.61 -4.48 -13.04
CA GLY A 101 -7.95 -3.92 -13.23
C GLY A 101 -8.69 -3.62 -11.92
N LEU A 102 -8.33 -4.27 -10.80
CA LEU A 102 -8.92 -4.00 -9.48
C LEU A 102 -8.51 -2.64 -8.90
N LEU A 103 -7.47 -2.00 -9.43
CA LEU A 103 -7.14 -0.60 -9.08
C LEU A 103 -8.15 0.39 -9.67
N GLY A 104 -8.99 -0.05 -10.60
CA GLY A 104 -9.91 0.82 -11.34
C GLY A 104 -9.20 1.60 -12.46
N ALA A 105 -9.83 2.66 -12.95
CA ALA A 105 -9.27 3.62 -13.89
C ALA A 105 -8.65 3.03 -15.18
N ASN A 106 -9.15 1.87 -15.64
CA ASN A 106 -8.76 1.20 -16.89
C ASN A 106 -7.25 0.92 -17.01
N TYR A 107 -6.60 0.52 -15.92
CA TYR A 107 -5.23 0.04 -15.98
C TYR A 107 -5.15 -1.34 -16.65
N TYR A 108 -4.07 -1.58 -17.40
CA TYR A 108 -3.74 -2.89 -17.96
C TYR A 108 -2.23 -3.04 -18.15
N ILE A 109 -1.78 -4.28 -18.27
CA ILE A 109 -0.38 -4.69 -18.48
C ILE A 109 -0.20 -5.09 -19.95
N ARG A 110 0.78 -4.48 -20.63
CA ARG A 110 1.28 -4.92 -21.94
C ARG A 110 2.76 -5.25 -21.84
N THR A 111 3.21 -6.17 -22.69
CA THR A 111 4.63 -6.50 -22.80
C THR A 111 5.25 -5.68 -23.93
N GLU A 112 6.21 -4.83 -23.60
CA GLU A 112 7.04 -4.10 -24.57
C GLU A 112 8.48 -4.60 -24.46
N ASN A 113 9.09 -4.97 -25.59
CA ASN A 113 10.48 -5.44 -25.63
C ASN A 113 10.79 -6.59 -24.64
N GLY A 114 9.79 -7.45 -24.34
CA GLY A 114 9.93 -8.56 -23.39
C GLY A 114 9.73 -8.18 -21.92
N GLU A 115 9.45 -6.92 -21.63
CA GLU A 115 9.21 -6.40 -20.28
C GLU A 115 7.76 -5.95 -20.10
N PRO A 116 7.06 -6.36 -19.02
CA PRO A 116 5.74 -5.88 -18.73
C PRO A 116 5.80 -4.41 -18.31
N ALA A 117 4.84 -3.63 -18.80
CA ALA A 117 4.63 -2.24 -18.43
C ALA A 117 3.15 -1.99 -18.18
N ILE A 118 2.86 -1.04 -17.29
CA ILE A 118 1.49 -0.65 -16.94
C ILE A 118 1.09 0.48 -17.89
N TYR A 119 -0.17 0.41 -18.34
CA TYR A 119 -0.81 1.43 -19.15
C TYR A 119 -2.12 1.83 -18.50
N GLN A 120 -2.54 3.07 -18.76
CA GLN A 120 -3.85 3.57 -18.42
C GLN A 120 -4.56 4.04 -19.68
N ALA A 121 -5.75 3.51 -19.96
CA ALA A 121 -6.62 4.02 -21.02
C ALA A 121 -7.62 5.04 -20.48
N ASP A 122 -7.82 6.11 -21.23
CA ASP A 122 -8.86 7.11 -20.98
C ASP A 122 -9.53 7.55 -22.29
N GLU A 123 -10.48 8.48 -22.20
CA GLU A 123 -11.22 8.99 -23.37
C GLU A 123 -10.32 9.67 -24.42
N TYR A 124 -9.16 10.18 -24.01
CA TYR A 124 -8.21 10.90 -24.86
C TYR A 124 -7.08 9.99 -25.38
N ASN A 125 -6.79 8.92 -24.66
CA ASN A 125 -5.76 7.92 -24.96
C ASN A 125 -6.38 6.51 -24.87
N PRO A 126 -7.24 6.11 -25.83
CA PRO A 126 -7.92 4.81 -25.79
C PRO A 126 -6.95 3.63 -25.94
N GLU A 127 -5.82 3.86 -26.60
CA GLU A 127 -4.71 2.89 -26.73
C GLU A 127 -3.80 2.82 -25.50
N GLY A 128 -4.11 3.66 -24.51
CA GLY A 128 -3.47 3.87 -23.22
C GLY A 128 -2.09 4.51 -23.25
N ARG A 129 -1.82 5.32 -22.23
CA ARG A 129 -0.49 5.90 -21.98
C ARG A 129 0.29 5.00 -21.04
N LYS A 130 1.59 4.88 -21.29
CA LYS A 130 2.51 4.12 -20.43
C LYS A 130 2.66 4.86 -19.10
N ILE A 131 2.51 4.14 -18.01
CA ILE A 131 2.66 4.66 -16.65
C ILE A 131 4.09 4.43 -16.21
N SER A 132 4.79 5.50 -15.83
CA SER A 132 6.08 5.41 -15.17
C SER A 132 5.90 5.47 -13.65
N ILE A 133 6.85 4.89 -12.89
CA ILE A 133 6.81 4.93 -11.42
C ILE A 133 7.07 6.35 -10.87
N ASP A 134 7.66 7.21 -11.70
CA ASP A 134 8.03 8.59 -11.36
C ASP A 134 6.93 9.61 -11.71
N GLU A 135 5.90 9.19 -12.48
CA GLU A 135 4.73 10.02 -12.74
C GLU A 135 3.85 10.09 -11.49
N TYR A 136 3.63 11.32 -11.01
CA TYR A 136 2.90 11.60 -9.78
C TYR A 136 1.50 10.96 -9.77
N GLY A 137 1.37 9.84 -9.06
CA GLY A 137 0.10 9.36 -8.52
C GLY A 137 -0.58 8.17 -9.20
N GLU A 138 0.06 7.47 -10.14
CA GLU A 138 -0.69 6.52 -10.98
C GLU A 138 -0.65 5.07 -10.47
N VAL A 139 0.53 4.46 -10.31
CA VAL A 139 0.64 3.13 -9.64
C VAL A 139 1.90 3.05 -8.79
N SER A 140 1.72 2.90 -7.48
CA SER A 140 2.83 2.79 -6.53
C SER A 140 3.25 1.34 -6.24
N THR A 141 4.43 1.13 -5.64
CA THR A 141 4.85 -0.18 -5.12
C THR A 141 3.85 -0.76 -4.11
N SER A 142 3.24 0.10 -3.28
CA SER A 142 2.20 -0.32 -2.34
C SER A 142 0.93 -0.80 -3.03
N ASP A 143 0.65 -0.32 -4.25
CA ASP A 143 -0.51 -0.73 -5.04
C ASP A 143 -0.30 -2.14 -5.56
N LEU A 144 0.87 -2.42 -6.13
CA LEU A 144 1.21 -3.75 -6.63
C LEU A 144 1.28 -4.79 -5.51
N LEU A 145 1.82 -4.42 -4.34
CA LEU A 145 1.80 -5.29 -3.16
C LEU A 145 0.38 -5.51 -2.62
N ALA A 146 -0.50 -4.50 -2.67
CA ALA A 146 -1.90 -4.67 -2.27
C ALA A 146 -2.60 -5.67 -3.19
N LEU A 147 -2.39 -5.56 -4.50
CA LEU A 147 -2.91 -6.53 -5.47
C LEU A 147 -2.37 -7.93 -5.24
N ALA A 148 -1.07 -8.07 -4.95
CA ALA A 148 -0.47 -9.36 -4.62
C ALA A 148 -1.11 -9.99 -3.38
N TYR A 149 -1.31 -9.18 -2.32
CA TYR A 149 -2.03 -9.65 -1.13
C TYR A 149 -3.47 -10.05 -1.45
N VAL A 150 -4.22 -9.22 -2.19
CA VAL A 150 -5.63 -9.48 -2.51
C VAL A 150 -5.77 -10.74 -3.37
N LYS A 151 -4.88 -10.94 -4.34
CA LYS A 151 -4.81 -12.16 -5.16
C LYS A 151 -4.75 -13.42 -4.30
N ASP A 152 -3.94 -13.40 -3.24
CA ASP A 152 -3.73 -14.57 -2.38
C ASP A 152 -4.79 -14.69 -1.28
N ALA A 153 -5.26 -13.56 -0.73
CA ALA A 153 -6.14 -13.53 0.43
C ALA A 153 -7.63 -13.56 0.08
N VAL A 154 -8.00 -13.15 -1.14
CA VAL A 154 -9.39 -12.99 -1.58
C VAL A 154 -9.68 -13.91 -2.75
N ARG A 155 -10.58 -14.87 -2.54
CA ARG A 155 -11.15 -15.68 -3.62
C ARG A 155 -12.32 -14.92 -4.25
N VAL A 156 -12.35 -14.84 -5.57
CA VAL A 156 -13.47 -14.27 -6.32
C VAL A 156 -14.41 -15.41 -6.71
N ASP A 157 -15.66 -15.31 -6.26
CA ASP A 157 -16.71 -16.27 -6.59
C ASP A 157 -17.73 -15.59 -7.53
N THR A 158 -17.92 -16.13 -8.73
CA THR A 158 -18.84 -15.60 -9.74
C THR A 158 -20.01 -16.55 -9.94
N GLN A 159 -21.24 -16.05 -9.94
CA GLN A 159 -22.42 -16.85 -10.29
C GLN A 159 -22.60 -16.94 -11.81
N ASN A 160 -22.98 -18.12 -12.30
CA ASN A 160 -23.19 -18.36 -13.73
C ASN A 160 -24.43 -17.62 -14.25
N GLU A 161 -24.34 -17.05 -15.46
CA GLU A 161 -25.44 -16.30 -16.08
C GLU A 161 -26.72 -17.13 -16.29
N ALA A 162 -26.61 -18.47 -16.40
CA ALA A 162 -27.75 -19.38 -16.55
C ALA A 162 -28.60 -19.54 -15.26
N GLU A 163 -28.06 -19.15 -14.10
CA GLU A 163 -28.69 -19.24 -12.78
C GLU A 163 -29.32 -17.90 -12.34
N ARG A 164 -29.28 -16.87 -13.21
CA ARG A 164 -29.66 -15.46 -12.98
C ARG A 164 -31.11 -15.16 -12.62
N MET A 165 -31.99 -16.14 -12.48
CA MET A 165 -33.43 -15.84 -12.29
C MET A 165 -33.81 -15.30 -10.89
N GLY A 166 -32.87 -14.70 -10.14
CA GLY A 166 -33.19 -14.05 -8.87
C GLY A 166 -32.05 -13.30 -8.14
N SER A 167 -30.77 -13.57 -8.41
CA SER A 167 -29.68 -12.97 -7.63
C SER A 167 -29.37 -11.52 -8.04
N LYS A 168 -29.12 -10.67 -7.04
CA LYS A 168 -28.76 -9.24 -7.24
C LYS A 168 -27.28 -9.01 -7.50
N ILE A 169 -26.43 -9.99 -7.17
CA ILE A 169 -24.97 -9.85 -7.13
C ILE A 169 -24.34 -10.87 -8.07
N SER A 170 -23.58 -10.40 -9.07
CA SER A 170 -22.93 -11.28 -10.05
C SER A 170 -21.64 -11.93 -9.55
N HIS A 171 -20.95 -11.29 -8.61
CA HIS A 171 -19.68 -11.76 -8.06
C HIS A 171 -19.50 -11.32 -6.60
N ARG A 172 -18.78 -12.14 -5.83
CA ARG A 172 -18.52 -11.96 -4.40
C ARG A 172 -17.05 -12.21 -4.08
N TYR A 173 -16.60 -11.60 -3.00
CA TYR A 173 -15.22 -11.66 -2.55
C TYR A 173 -15.13 -12.36 -1.21
N PHE A 174 -14.56 -13.56 -1.21
CA PHE A 174 -14.38 -14.37 -0.01
C PHE A 174 -13.00 -14.12 0.59
N LEU A 175 -12.96 -13.52 1.79
CA LEU A 175 -11.73 -13.29 2.53
C LEU A 175 -11.34 -14.57 3.27
N GLN A 176 -10.31 -15.24 2.76
CA GLN A 176 -9.93 -16.58 3.21
C GLN A 176 -9.47 -16.62 4.68
N SER A 177 -8.74 -15.60 5.11
CA SER A 177 -8.21 -15.47 6.48
C SER A 177 -9.29 -15.40 7.56
N GLN A 178 -10.45 -14.86 7.21
CA GLN A 178 -11.61 -14.70 8.09
C GLN A 178 -12.70 -15.74 7.80
N ASN A 179 -12.48 -16.60 6.79
CA ASN A 179 -13.41 -17.63 6.34
C ASN A 179 -14.85 -17.10 6.11
N ARG A 180 -14.97 -15.94 5.43
CA ARG A 180 -16.25 -15.29 5.17
C ARG A 180 -16.22 -14.38 3.95
N TYR A 181 -17.40 -14.04 3.43
CA TYR A 181 -17.54 -13.00 2.41
C TYR A 181 -17.36 -11.60 2.99
N LEU A 182 -16.73 -10.73 2.19
CA LEU A 182 -16.70 -9.29 2.40
C LEU A 182 -18.10 -8.72 2.17
N CYS A 183 -18.54 -7.87 3.10
CA CYS A 183 -19.85 -7.24 3.11
C CYS A 183 -19.70 -5.72 2.94
N ALA A 184 -20.71 -5.07 2.35
CA ALA A 184 -20.75 -3.63 2.07
C ALA A 184 -20.46 -2.75 3.30
N ASN A 185 -20.79 -3.22 4.50
CA ASN A 185 -20.58 -2.48 5.75
C ASN A 185 -19.27 -2.81 6.48
N ASP A 186 -18.40 -3.66 5.92
CA ASP A 186 -17.06 -3.92 6.45
C ASP A 186 -16.18 -2.67 6.33
N PHE A 187 -15.28 -2.43 7.30
CA PHE A 187 -14.47 -1.20 7.33
C PHE A 187 -13.70 -0.94 6.03
N GLY A 188 -13.14 -1.98 5.41
CA GLY A 188 -12.42 -1.84 4.15
C GLY A 188 -13.33 -1.66 2.93
N MET A 189 -14.61 -1.99 3.03
CA MET A 189 -15.56 -1.86 1.92
C MET A 189 -16.24 -0.49 1.87
N ARG A 190 -16.39 0.16 3.03
CA ARG A 190 -16.99 1.49 3.18
C ARG A 190 -16.09 2.58 2.60
N VAL A 191 -16.70 3.59 2.01
CA VAL A 191 -16.01 4.77 1.45
C VAL A 191 -16.46 6.02 2.20
N TRP A 192 -15.55 6.98 2.39
CA TRP A 192 -15.92 8.28 2.93
C TRP A 192 -16.70 9.06 1.86
N ASP A 193 -17.92 9.48 2.21
CA ASP A 193 -18.75 10.35 1.40
C ASP A 193 -18.55 11.79 1.89
N GLU A 194 -17.96 12.63 1.04
CA GLU A 194 -17.69 14.03 1.35
C GLU A 194 -18.96 14.88 1.38
N GLU A 195 -19.99 14.54 0.59
CA GLU A 195 -21.25 15.28 0.56
C GLU A 195 -22.06 15.02 1.82
N GLU A 196 -22.13 13.75 2.25
CA GLU A 196 -22.84 13.37 3.46
C GLU A 196 -22.00 13.54 4.75
N GLY A 197 -20.69 13.78 4.61
CA GLY A 197 -19.75 13.91 5.73
C GLY A 197 -19.68 12.66 6.62
N ARG A 198 -19.89 11.47 6.03
CA ARG A 198 -19.92 10.19 6.76
C ARG A 198 -19.44 9.04 5.89
N MET A 199 -19.13 7.91 6.53
CA MET A 199 -18.75 6.69 5.82
C MET A 199 -19.99 6.01 5.20
N ALA A 200 -20.12 6.08 3.88
CA ALA A 200 -21.12 5.36 3.10
C ALA A 200 -20.84 3.85 3.05
N GLN A 201 -21.89 3.06 2.78
CA GLN A 201 -21.73 1.62 2.55
C GLN A 201 -21.05 1.39 1.21
N GLY A 202 -20.18 0.39 1.16
CA GLY A 202 -19.59 -0.09 -0.09
C GLY A 202 -20.59 -0.89 -0.92
N LYS A 203 -20.10 -1.50 -1.99
CA LYS A 203 -20.87 -2.51 -2.73
C LYS A 203 -20.22 -3.87 -2.54
N ALA A 204 -21.01 -4.88 -2.24
CA ALA A 204 -20.46 -6.21 -1.94
C ALA A 204 -19.92 -6.93 -3.19
N ASP A 205 -20.27 -6.43 -4.37
CA ASP A 205 -19.76 -6.81 -5.69
C ASP A 205 -18.62 -5.87 -6.15
N ASN A 206 -17.99 -5.11 -5.25
CA ASN A 206 -16.85 -4.29 -5.62
C ASN A 206 -15.79 -4.27 -4.52
N VAL A 207 -14.66 -4.96 -4.77
CA VAL A 207 -13.54 -5.05 -3.82
C VAL A 207 -12.60 -3.84 -3.86
N ALA A 208 -12.77 -2.88 -4.77
CA ALA A 208 -11.82 -1.77 -4.96
C ALA A 208 -11.56 -0.97 -3.67
N SER A 209 -12.60 -0.71 -2.86
CA SER A 209 -12.45 -0.04 -1.57
C SER A 209 -11.55 -0.84 -0.61
N PHE A 210 -11.68 -2.17 -0.62
CA PHE A 210 -10.87 -3.05 0.21
C PHE A 210 -9.42 -3.03 -0.28
N VAL A 211 -9.18 -3.12 -1.59
CA VAL A 211 -7.84 -2.96 -2.18
C VAL A 211 -7.20 -1.63 -1.76
N ASN A 212 -7.95 -0.51 -1.83
CA ASN A 212 -7.48 0.80 -1.39
C ASN A 212 -7.14 0.82 0.11
N THR A 213 -7.93 0.15 0.95
CA THR A 213 -7.64 0.03 2.38
C THR A 213 -6.32 -0.71 2.63
N VAL A 214 -6.09 -1.81 1.91
CA VAL A 214 -4.83 -2.57 1.96
C VAL A 214 -3.65 -1.71 1.49
N LYS A 215 -3.80 -1.05 0.33
CA LYS A 215 -2.82 -0.10 -0.23
C LYS A 215 -2.41 0.94 0.80
N HIS A 216 -3.37 1.56 1.50
CA HIS A 216 -3.07 2.55 2.53
C HIS A 216 -2.30 1.98 3.73
N GLN A 217 -2.56 0.73 4.13
CA GLN A 217 -1.79 0.09 5.20
C GLN A 217 -0.37 -0.27 4.75
N LEU A 218 -0.19 -0.73 3.51
CA LEU A 218 1.13 -1.01 2.97
C LEU A 218 1.94 0.27 2.79
N ALA A 219 1.34 1.35 2.28
CA ALA A 219 1.98 2.66 2.16
C ALA A 219 2.40 3.21 3.53
N ARG A 220 1.55 3.03 4.55
CA ARG A 220 1.88 3.37 5.95
C ARG A 220 3.13 2.64 6.43
N ILE A 221 3.19 1.32 6.21
CA ILE A 221 4.34 0.50 6.61
C ILE A 221 5.60 0.89 5.82
N GLN A 222 5.45 1.14 4.52
CA GLN A 222 6.52 1.58 3.64
C GLN A 222 7.13 2.90 4.12
N GLU A 223 6.30 3.89 4.46
CA GLU A 223 6.75 5.18 4.96
C GLU A 223 7.52 5.04 6.28
N ASN A 224 7.03 4.18 7.20
CA ASN A 224 7.74 3.88 8.45
C ASN A 224 9.09 3.20 8.19
N LEU A 225 9.15 2.23 7.27
CA LEU A 225 10.38 1.55 6.89
C LEU A 225 11.39 2.53 6.29
N ASN A 226 10.98 3.36 5.34
CA ASN A 226 11.83 4.37 4.71
C ASN A 226 12.36 5.37 5.75
N SER A 227 11.52 5.74 6.73
CA SER A 227 11.91 6.60 7.83
C SER A 227 13.02 5.97 8.69
N VAL A 228 12.91 4.67 9.01
CA VAL A 228 13.96 3.95 9.77
C VAL A 228 15.20 3.69 8.92
N ALA A 229 15.03 3.43 7.63
CA ALA A 229 16.11 3.14 6.69
C ALA A 229 16.99 4.36 6.38
N TYR A 230 16.47 5.58 6.52
CA TYR A 230 17.02 6.81 5.95
C TYR A 230 18.55 6.98 6.11
N GLU A 231 19.07 6.92 7.34
CA GLU A 231 20.50 7.11 7.60
C GLU A 231 21.35 5.97 7.03
N GLN A 232 20.83 4.74 7.10
CA GLN A 232 21.51 3.56 6.58
C GLN A 232 21.52 3.54 5.04
N ASP A 233 20.41 3.93 4.40
CA ASP A 233 20.32 4.12 2.95
C ASP A 233 21.32 5.16 2.49
N ARG A 234 21.36 6.34 3.12
CA ARG A 234 22.30 7.41 2.75
C ARG A 234 23.75 6.91 2.77
N LYS A 235 24.16 6.26 3.86
CA LYS A 235 25.52 5.74 4.02
C LYS A 235 25.83 4.65 2.99
N ILE A 236 24.96 3.65 2.84
CA ILE A 236 25.18 2.55 1.90
C ILE A 236 25.20 3.07 0.46
N ARG A 237 24.36 4.06 0.12
CA ARG A 237 24.32 4.67 -1.20
C ARG A 237 25.60 5.41 -1.51
N GLU A 238 26.16 6.16 -0.56
CA GLU A 238 27.49 6.79 -0.71
C GLU A 238 28.58 5.74 -0.97
N GLU A 239 28.58 4.63 -0.22
CA GLU A 239 29.54 3.52 -0.42
C GLU A 239 29.37 2.85 -1.78
N VAL A 240 28.14 2.51 -2.18
CA VAL A 240 27.85 1.83 -3.45
C VAL A 240 28.14 2.72 -4.66
N SER A 241 27.86 4.02 -4.59
CA SER A 241 28.18 4.96 -5.67
C SER A 241 29.69 5.15 -5.87
N GLN A 242 30.52 4.83 -4.87
CA GLN A 242 31.98 4.77 -5.03
C GLN A 242 32.43 3.45 -5.67
N GLU A 243 31.74 2.34 -5.38
CA GLU A 243 31.99 1.03 -5.99
C GLU A 243 31.53 0.96 -7.46
N ILE A 244 30.42 1.63 -7.77
CA ILE A 244 29.79 1.69 -9.09
C ILE A 244 29.75 3.17 -9.51
N PRO A 245 30.86 3.72 -10.01
CA PRO A 245 30.89 5.11 -10.43
C PRO A 245 29.97 5.33 -11.63
N LEU A 246 29.24 6.44 -11.61
CA LEU A 246 28.46 6.87 -12.77
C LEU A 246 29.40 7.18 -13.95
N PRO A 247 28.99 6.88 -15.19
CA PRO A 247 29.78 7.21 -16.37
C PRO A 247 30.03 8.72 -16.47
N ASN A 248 31.17 9.12 -17.00
CA ASN A 248 31.45 10.52 -17.31
C ASN A 248 30.92 10.83 -18.71
N TYR A 249 30.13 11.90 -18.86
CA TYR A 249 29.59 12.32 -20.15
C TYR A 249 30.66 12.48 -21.24
N ASN A 250 31.85 12.95 -20.85
CA ASN A 250 32.96 13.17 -21.78
C ASN A 250 33.57 11.89 -22.36
N ASP A 251 33.21 10.71 -21.83
CA ASP A 251 33.70 9.42 -22.32
C ASP A 251 32.87 8.88 -23.50
N TYR A 252 31.80 9.58 -23.91
CA TYR A 252 30.85 9.12 -24.92
C TYR A 252 30.81 10.07 -26.13
N GLU A 253 30.74 9.49 -27.33
CA GLU A 253 30.63 10.24 -28.59
C GLU A 253 29.21 10.80 -28.81
N ASN A 254 28.19 10.18 -28.22
CA ASN A 254 26.80 10.63 -28.32
C ASN A 254 26.08 10.61 -26.95
N SER A 255 25.02 11.42 -26.85
CA SER A 255 24.23 11.53 -25.62
C SER A 255 23.44 10.26 -25.30
N ASP A 256 23.00 9.52 -26.31
CA ASP A 256 22.07 8.40 -26.13
C ASP A 256 22.75 7.20 -25.46
N GLU A 257 24.00 6.91 -25.84
CA GLU A 257 24.84 5.89 -25.19
C GLU A 257 25.16 6.26 -23.74
N TYR A 258 25.47 7.54 -23.49
CA TYR A 258 25.68 8.04 -22.13
C TYR A 258 24.43 7.84 -21.26
N TYR A 259 23.25 8.25 -21.75
CA TYR A 259 22.02 8.13 -20.96
C TYR A 259 21.61 6.67 -20.75
N ALA A 260 21.81 5.80 -21.74
CA ALA A 260 21.55 4.37 -21.59
C ALA A 260 22.47 3.73 -20.53
N GLU A 261 23.78 4.02 -20.57
CA GLU A 261 24.72 3.47 -19.60
C GLU A 261 24.52 4.09 -18.20
N SER A 262 24.27 5.40 -18.11
CA SER A 262 23.95 6.09 -16.85
C SER A 262 22.71 5.49 -16.20
N SER A 263 21.64 5.28 -16.96
CA SER A 263 20.42 4.63 -16.47
C SER A 263 20.69 3.21 -15.97
N ARG A 264 21.52 2.43 -16.68
CA ARG A 264 21.93 1.08 -16.25
C ARG A 264 22.70 1.12 -14.93
N CYS A 265 23.67 2.02 -14.79
CA CYS A 265 24.44 2.20 -13.56
C CYS A 265 23.54 2.62 -12.40
N GLU A 266 22.63 3.57 -12.60
CA GLU A 266 21.67 4.00 -11.57
C GLU A 266 20.77 2.86 -11.11
N GLN A 267 20.26 2.03 -12.04
CA GLN A 267 19.49 0.84 -11.69
C GLN A 267 20.32 -0.16 -10.88
N GLN A 268 21.57 -0.39 -11.26
CA GLN A 268 22.46 -1.30 -10.53
C GLN A 268 22.81 -0.80 -9.12
N ILE A 269 23.06 0.51 -8.98
CA ILE A 269 23.25 1.17 -7.68
C ILE A 269 22.00 0.95 -6.83
N GLU A 270 20.83 1.27 -7.36
CA GLU A 270 19.58 1.16 -6.61
C GLU A 270 19.28 -0.27 -6.15
N GLN A 271 19.44 -1.26 -7.03
CA GLN A 271 19.24 -2.67 -6.68
C GLN A 271 20.23 -3.10 -5.58
N THR A 272 21.49 -2.66 -5.67
CA THR A 272 22.53 -2.99 -4.69
C THR A 272 22.26 -2.32 -3.35
N VAL A 273 21.90 -1.03 -3.35
CA VAL A 273 21.54 -0.27 -2.14
C VAL A 273 20.31 -0.89 -1.48
N SER A 274 19.21 -1.09 -2.23
CA SER A 274 17.99 -1.71 -1.72
C SER A 274 18.27 -3.06 -1.05
N LYS A 275 19.12 -3.91 -1.66
CA LYS A 275 19.49 -5.21 -1.10
C LYS A 275 20.31 -5.08 0.19
N ARG A 276 21.34 -4.22 0.20
CA ARG A 276 22.20 -4.01 1.39
C ARG A 276 21.43 -3.36 2.54
N VAL A 277 20.55 -2.41 2.27
CA VAL A 277 19.67 -1.77 3.27
C VAL A 277 18.68 -2.79 3.83
N ALA A 278 18.02 -3.58 2.97
CA ALA A 278 17.10 -4.63 3.40
C ALA A 278 17.78 -5.66 4.30
N GLN A 279 19.02 -6.06 3.97
CA GLN A 279 19.81 -6.95 4.82
C GLN A 279 20.11 -6.31 6.19
N ALA A 280 20.60 -5.06 6.20
CA ALA A 280 20.92 -4.35 7.44
C ALA A 280 19.70 -4.20 8.36
N LEU A 281 18.53 -3.84 7.79
CA LEU A 281 17.28 -3.74 8.55
C LEU A 281 16.80 -5.11 9.04
N SER A 282 16.92 -6.16 8.22
CA SER A 282 16.56 -7.52 8.64
C SER A 282 17.40 -7.98 9.84
N GLU A 283 18.71 -7.68 9.83
CA GLU A 283 19.60 -7.96 10.97
C GLU A 283 19.23 -7.13 12.21
N GLN A 284 18.91 -5.84 12.04
CA GLN A 284 18.44 -4.98 13.13
C GLN A 284 17.17 -5.53 13.77
N PHE A 285 16.18 -5.91 12.96
CA PHE A 285 14.90 -6.42 13.42
C PHE A 285 14.98 -7.83 14.01
N THR A 286 15.97 -8.62 13.60
CA THR A 286 16.29 -9.89 14.26
C THR A 286 16.87 -9.67 15.65
N LYS A 287 17.77 -8.67 15.80
CA LYS A 287 18.36 -8.29 17.09
C LYS A 287 17.34 -7.63 18.03
N ASN A 288 16.43 -6.83 17.48
CA ASN A 288 15.40 -6.09 18.22
C ASN A 288 14.01 -6.32 17.61
N PRO A 289 13.32 -7.44 17.94
CA PRO A 289 11.99 -7.73 17.38
C PRO A 289 10.94 -6.65 17.68
N GLY A 290 11.11 -5.88 18.77
CA GLY A 290 10.25 -4.75 19.09
C GLY A 290 10.31 -3.62 18.04
N ASP A 291 11.43 -3.44 17.35
CA ASP A 291 11.57 -2.44 16.29
C ASP A 291 10.70 -2.79 15.09
N LYS A 292 10.71 -4.07 14.68
CA LYS A 292 9.84 -4.56 13.60
C LYS A 292 8.38 -4.33 13.94
N LYS A 293 7.97 -4.69 15.15
CA LYS A 293 6.60 -4.46 15.62
C LYS A 293 6.22 -2.97 15.58
N LEU A 294 7.10 -2.09 16.02
CA LEU A 294 6.86 -0.64 15.95
C LEU A 294 6.67 -0.15 14.52
N VAL A 295 7.53 -0.57 13.58
CA VAL A 295 7.43 -0.19 12.16
C VAL A 295 6.10 -0.63 11.55
N LEU A 296 5.67 -1.85 11.89
CA LEU A 296 4.41 -2.38 11.41
C LEU A 296 3.22 -1.60 11.99
N GLU A 297 3.20 -1.27 13.28
CA GLU A 297 2.04 -0.66 13.95
C GLU A 297 1.99 0.89 13.90
N ALA A 298 3.13 1.55 13.68
CA ALA A 298 3.26 3.00 13.83
C ALA A 298 2.46 3.80 12.80
N VAL A 299 2.11 5.02 13.20
CA VAL A 299 1.60 6.05 12.29
C VAL A 299 2.79 6.86 11.78
N PRO A 300 2.85 7.12 10.46
CA PRO A 300 3.95 7.87 9.90
C PRO A 300 4.05 9.28 10.46
N ALA A 301 5.29 9.71 10.69
CA ALA A 301 5.65 11.01 11.23
C ALA A 301 5.03 12.16 10.42
N ARG A 302 5.08 12.08 9.08
CA ARG A 302 4.46 13.07 8.19
C ARG A 302 2.97 13.22 8.45
N LYS A 303 2.23 12.12 8.55
CA LYS A 303 0.79 12.13 8.82
C LYS A 303 0.44 12.80 10.14
N VAL A 304 1.30 12.66 11.15
CA VAL A 304 1.13 13.37 12.43
C VAL A 304 1.40 14.85 12.25
N ARG A 305 2.49 15.24 11.58
CA ARG A 305 2.83 16.64 11.29
C ARG A 305 1.71 17.33 10.50
N ASP A 306 1.26 16.72 9.41
CA ASP A 306 0.20 17.27 8.55
C ASP A 306 -1.12 17.42 9.33
N HIS A 307 -1.46 16.45 10.18
CA HIS A 307 -2.63 16.59 11.05
C HIS A 307 -2.49 17.77 12.01
N LEU A 308 -1.31 17.93 12.62
CA LEU A 308 -1.07 19.05 13.54
C LEU A 308 -1.14 20.40 12.82
N HIS A 309 -0.62 20.49 11.60
CA HIS A 309 -0.61 21.71 10.79
C HIS A 309 -2.01 22.12 10.30
N PHE A 310 -2.85 21.16 9.89
CA PHE A 310 -4.15 21.47 9.27
C PHE A 310 -5.35 21.39 10.23
N ASN A 311 -5.16 21.11 11.52
CA ASN A 311 -6.27 20.90 12.47
C ASN A 311 -6.10 21.69 13.78
N TYR A 312 -5.60 22.94 13.72
CA TYR A 312 -5.41 23.78 14.89
C TYR A 312 -6.70 23.97 15.71
N ASP A 313 -7.85 24.12 15.04
CA ASP A 313 -9.17 24.26 15.66
C ASP A 313 -9.52 23.03 16.52
N ARG A 314 -9.29 21.83 15.98
CA ARG A 314 -9.54 20.56 16.68
C ARG A 314 -8.58 20.39 17.85
N ILE A 315 -7.32 20.83 17.71
CA ILE A 315 -6.35 20.84 18.79
C ILE A 315 -6.83 21.77 19.91
N ALA A 316 -7.20 23.00 19.60
CA ALA A 316 -7.64 23.97 20.58
C ALA A 316 -8.90 23.50 21.32
N ARG A 317 -9.90 22.97 20.60
CA ARG A 317 -11.10 22.37 21.19
C ARG A 317 -10.76 21.20 22.12
N LYS A 318 -9.92 20.27 21.68
CA LYS A 318 -9.52 19.08 22.47
C LYS A 318 -8.90 19.46 23.82
N TYR A 319 -8.16 20.56 23.87
CA TYR A 319 -7.49 21.02 25.09
C TYR A 319 -8.29 22.08 25.87
N GLY A 320 -9.54 22.34 25.47
CA GLY A 320 -10.40 23.34 26.12
C GLY A 320 -9.76 24.73 26.08
N LEU A 321 -9.31 25.13 24.90
CA LEU A 321 -8.72 26.43 24.61
C LEU A 321 -9.65 27.35 23.81
N VAL A 322 -10.82 26.85 23.40
CA VAL A 322 -11.85 27.60 22.66
C VAL A 322 -13.15 27.59 23.48
N SER A 323 -13.81 28.74 23.54
CA SER A 323 -15.11 29.01 24.14
C SER A 323 -15.84 30.09 23.32
N ASP A 324 -16.96 30.60 23.84
CA ASP A 324 -17.69 31.70 23.20
C ASP A 324 -17.05 33.09 23.46
N ASN A 325 -15.92 33.14 24.17
CA ASN A 325 -15.21 34.38 24.52
C ASN A 325 -13.74 34.34 24.10
N ALA A 326 -13.43 34.88 22.92
CA ALA A 326 -12.09 34.90 22.34
C ALA A 326 -11.03 35.58 23.25
N VAL A 327 -11.40 36.63 24.00
CA VAL A 327 -10.47 37.30 24.92
C VAL A 327 -10.07 36.36 26.06
N ALA A 328 -11.05 35.65 26.64
CA ALA A 328 -10.80 34.67 27.69
C ALA A 328 -9.98 33.47 27.18
N ASP A 329 -10.23 33.05 25.94
CA ASP A 329 -9.48 31.96 25.30
C ASP A 329 -8.01 32.31 25.08
N TYR A 330 -7.74 33.50 24.54
CA TYR A 330 -6.39 33.99 24.34
C TYR A 330 -5.62 34.14 25.67
N GLU A 331 -6.29 34.64 26.72
CA GLU A 331 -5.70 34.69 28.07
C GLU A 331 -5.43 33.30 28.65
N ASN A 332 -6.38 32.37 28.51
CA ASN A 332 -6.23 30.97 28.94
C ASN A 332 -5.07 30.28 28.21
N PHE A 333 -4.93 30.55 26.91
CA PHE A 333 -3.80 30.06 26.11
C PHE A 333 -2.46 30.57 26.63
N LYS A 334 -2.34 31.89 26.88
CA LYS A 334 -1.11 32.48 27.46
C LYS A 334 -0.75 31.88 28.81
N ARG A 335 -1.74 31.66 29.69
CA ARG A 335 -1.51 31.16 31.05
C ARG A 335 -1.19 29.67 31.08
N TYR A 336 -1.88 28.85 30.27
CA TYR A 336 -1.83 27.39 30.39
C TYR A 336 -1.78 26.62 29.06
N GLY A 337 -2.15 27.25 27.94
CA GLY A 337 -2.25 26.61 26.63
C GLY A 337 -0.96 25.96 26.15
N HIS A 338 0.18 26.63 26.33
CA HIS A 338 1.48 26.08 25.94
C HIS A 338 1.79 24.71 26.60
N ARG A 339 1.50 24.56 27.90
CA ARG A 339 1.71 23.31 28.64
C ARG A 339 0.71 22.22 28.25
N LYS A 340 -0.51 22.61 27.86
CA LYS A 340 -1.52 21.66 27.38
C LYS A 340 -1.12 21.10 26.01
N ILE A 341 -0.62 21.95 25.11
CA ILE A 341 -0.18 21.56 23.75
C ILE A 341 1.07 20.68 23.79
N GLU A 342 1.97 20.84 24.76
CA GLU A 342 3.10 19.91 24.95
C GLU A 342 2.66 18.46 25.20
N ARG A 343 1.42 18.22 25.64
CA ARG A 343 0.87 16.86 25.84
C ARG A 343 0.47 16.17 24.53
N LEU A 344 0.51 16.87 23.40
CA LEU A 344 0.21 16.33 22.07
C LEU A 344 1.04 15.08 21.74
N LEU A 345 2.31 15.10 22.14
CA LEU A 345 3.26 14.04 21.90
C LEU A 345 3.80 13.54 23.24
N LYS A 346 3.47 12.31 23.58
CA LYS A 346 3.88 11.69 24.85
C LYS A 346 5.08 10.79 24.62
N LYS A 347 6.07 10.92 25.50
CA LYS A 347 7.21 10.00 25.54
C LYS A 347 6.71 8.62 25.99
N PRO A 348 7.19 7.53 25.38
CA PRO A 348 6.81 6.18 25.80
C PRO A 348 7.37 5.89 27.19
N SER A 349 6.66 5.03 27.92
CA SER A 349 7.09 4.56 29.24
C SER A 349 8.37 3.74 29.16
N LYS A 350 9.06 3.56 30.30
CA LYS A 350 10.26 2.71 30.37
C LYS A 350 9.98 1.27 29.91
N LYS A 351 8.77 0.76 30.18
CA LYS A 351 8.34 -0.59 29.77
C LYS A 351 8.14 -0.68 28.25
N GLU A 352 7.56 0.35 27.63
CA GLU A 352 7.37 0.39 26.17
C GLU A 352 8.69 0.57 25.43
N LYS A 353 9.66 1.27 26.02
CA LYS A 353 11.02 1.36 25.49
C LYS A 353 11.83 0.08 25.68
N ALA A 354 11.46 -0.79 26.62
CA ALA A 354 12.19 -2.02 26.86
C ALA A 354 11.95 -3.00 25.69
N GLY A 355 13.00 -3.27 24.91
CA GLY A 355 12.95 -4.19 23.77
C GLY A 355 12.90 -3.52 22.39
N THR A 356 13.13 -2.21 22.32
CA THR A 356 13.26 -1.47 21.07
C THR A 356 14.47 -0.54 21.11
N SER A 357 15.17 -0.43 19.98
CA SER A 357 16.26 0.53 19.76
C SER A 357 15.77 1.84 19.13
N LEU A 358 14.58 1.81 18.52
CA LEU A 358 13.99 2.97 17.85
C LEU A 358 13.50 4.01 18.85
N GLN A 359 13.66 5.28 18.48
CA GLN A 359 13.01 6.38 19.18
C GLN A 359 11.58 6.54 18.66
N PHE A 360 10.61 6.66 19.56
CA PHE A 360 9.21 6.87 19.19
C PHE A 360 8.46 7.67 20.25
N LEU A 361 7.28 8.18 19.88
CA LEU A 361 6.33 8.90 20.74
C LEU A 361 4.92 8.37 20.52
N HIS A 362 3.98 8.80 21.36
CA HIS A 362 2.56 8.61 21.13
C HIS A 362 1.88 9.94 20.82
N SER A 363 1.16 10.00 19.70
CA SER A 363 0.27 11.11 19.39
C SER A 363 -1.08 10.92 20.08
N ASP A 364 -1.54 11.96 20.78
CA ASP A 364 -2.85 11.93 21.45
C ASP A 364 -4.03 11.80 20.47
N PHE A 365 -3.84 12.08 19.17
CA PHE A 365 -4.86 11.93 18.15
C PHE A 365 -4.94 10.52 17.57
N TYR A 366 -3.80 9.86 17.41
CA TYR A 366 -3.74 8.57 16.74
C TYR A 366 -3.68 7.39 17.71
N LYS A 367 -3.29 7.60 18.98
CA LYS A 367 -3.14 6.55 20.00
C LYS A 367 -2.25 5.37 19.57
N LYS A 368 -1.38 5.60 18.58
CA LYS A 368 -0.41 4.68 18.01
C LYS A 368 1.00 5.27 18.13
N PRO A 369 2.06 4.44 18.13
CA PRO A 369 3.42 4.95 18.14
C PRO A 369 3.72 5.74 16.86
N VAL A 370 4.64 6.69 16.98
CA VAL A 370 5.15 7.53 15.90
C VAL A 370 6.66 7.44 15.98
N ILE A 371 7.28 6.84 14.97
CA ILE A 371 8.74 6.69 14.93
C ILE A 371 9.38 8.05 14.68
N ILE A 372 10.36 8.40 15.51
CA ILE A 372 11.18 9.60 15.34
C ILE A 372 12.44 9.18 14.59
N SER A 373 12.59 9.65 13.36
CA SER A 373 13.82 9.51 12.58
C SER A 373 13.96 10.65 11.58
N GLY A 374 15.18 10.81 11.04
CA GLY A 374 15.51 11.89 10.11
C GLY A 374 15.22 13.28 10.69
N ASN A 375 14.52 14.12 9.93
CA ASN A 375 14.25 15.53 10.24
C ASN A 375 13.02 15.77 11.14
N PHE A 376 12.57 14.76 11.91
CA PHE A 376 11.40 14.92 12.78
C PHE A 376 11.77 15.61 14.10
N GLU A 377 11.77 16.95 14.09
CA GLU A 377 12.08 17.76 15.27
C GLU A 377 10.84 18.01 16.14
N ILE A 378 10.77 17.32 17.27
CA ILE A 378 9.65 17.38 18.22
C ILE A 378 9.38 18.82 18.66
N ASP A 379 10.43 19.56 18.99
CA ASP A 379 10.30 20.93 19.52
C ASP A 379 9.77 21.89 18.44
N GLN A 380 10.18 21.72 17.19
CA GLN A 380 9.65 22.48 16.06
C GLN A 380 8.16 22.20 15.85
N ILE A 381 7.76 20.93 15.83
CA ILE A 381 6.35 20.53 15.63
C ILE A 381 5.45 21.04 16.75
N VAL A 382 5.93 20.98 18.00
CA VAL A 382 5.20 21.52 19.15
C VAL A 382 5.12 23.05 19.07
N ALA A 383 6.19 23.72 18.64
CA ALA A 383 6.19 25.18 18.45
C ALA A 383 5.22 25.61 17.34
N GLU A 384 5.18 24.88 16.22
CA GLU A 384 4.25 25.10 15.12
C GLU A 384 2.80 24.93 15.58
N ALA A 385 2.48 23.83 16.27
CA ALA A 385 1.15 23.62 16.85
C ALA A 385 0.75 24.72 17.85
N LYS A 386 1.71 25.22 18.65
CA LYS A 386 1.48 26.37 19.56
C LYS A 386 1.16 27.64 18.77
N SER A 387 1.89 27.92 17.69
CA SER A 387 1.65 29.10 16.85
C SER A 387 0.29 29.01 16.17
N GLY A 388 0.00 27.89 15.50
CA GLY A 388 -1.26 27.73 14.78
C GLY A 388 -2.48 27.75 15.69
N VAL A 389 -2.39 27.16 16.89
CA VAL A 389 -3.46 27.30 17.90
C VAL A 389 -3.59 28.75 18.37
N ARG A 390 -2.50 29.51 18.50
CA ARG A 390 -2.58 30.93 18.86
C ARG A 390 -3.27 31.75 17.77
N ASP A 391 -3.03 31.43 16.50
CA ASP A 391 -3.54 32.21 15.36
C ASP A 391 -5.06 32.07 15.16
N ILE A 392 -5.67 31.01 15.71
CA ILE A 392 -7.13 30.76 15.63
C ILE A 392 -7.92 31.29 16.84
N LEU A 393 -7.24 31.69 17.92
CA LEU A 393 -7.85 32.25 19.14
C LEU A 393 -7.82 33.77 19.08
#